data_AF-A0A024HNJ5-F1
#
_entry.id   AF-A0A024HNJ5-F1
#
_cell.length_a   1.000
_cell.length_b   1.000
_cell.length_c   1.000
_cell.angle_alpha   90.00
_cell.angle_beta   90.00
_cell.angle_gamma   90.00
#
_symmetry.space_group_name_H-M   'P 1'
#
loop_
_entity.id
_entity.type
_entity.pdbx_description
1 polymer ?
#
loop_
_entity_poly.entity_id
_entity_poly.type
_entity_poly.pdbx_seq_one_letter_code
_entity_poly.pdbx_strand_id
1 'polypeptide(L)'
;MIEEARRRAYLGAMQVASWLPRVALPFAAPSRPELLEPLAPAEEVAPAAVPEARTEAPAPAVAPTRPAIPVVMPKRAEKAPEAPSQAEAEAAAPRVPVEPPPRFALQLLRAGSCALLVELPTGEPLASRDPAYLLLKDLLRAAGLPDSPQIIGEPVRWPLLSRGNLDQGPQAAREFVQGFVAARLEESGACKCLWLVGRPAVRFAGEAEDDALYRELQVEELGVAWAIPGLERLIEEPPLKAELWRAMRRVRQRWTSQNEA
;
A
#
# COMPACT_ATOMS: atom_id res chain seq x y z
N MET A 1 22.40 37.98 12.19
CA MET A 1 20.97 38.38 12.12
C MET A 1 20.43 38.41 10.70
N ILE A 2 21.21 38.86 9.71
CA ILE A 2 20.91 38.79 8.26
C ILE A 2 20.67 37.36 7.75
N GLU A 3 21.23 36.35 8.41
CA GLU A 3 21.27 34.96 7.93
C GLU A 3 19.90 34.25 7.88
N GLU A 4 19.06 34.38 8.90
CA GLU A 4 17.76 33.66 8.95
C GLU A 4 16.70 34.32 8.06
N ALA A 5 16.69 35.65 7.96
CA ALA A 5 15.83 36.36 7.01
C ALA A 5 16.17 35.99 5.56
N ARG A 6 17.48 35.95 5.23
CA ARG A 6 17.98 35.55 3.91
C ARG A 6 17.65 34.08 3.60
N ARG A 7 17.76 33.19 4.59
CA ARG A 7 17.38 31.78 4.46
C ARG A 7 15.89 31.62 4.14
N ARG A 8 15.00 32.36 4.83
CA ARG A 8 13.55 32.31 4.59
C ARG A 8 13.17 32.86 3.22
N ALA A 9 13.83 33.93 2.77
CA ALA A 9 13.66 34.47 1.42
C ALA A 9 14.02 33.42 0.35
N TYR A 10 15.17 32.75 0.53
CA TYR A 10 15.63 31.70 -0.37
C TYR A 10 14.68 30.50 -0.41
N LEU A 11 14.21 30.02 0.75
CA LEU A 11 13.21 28.95 0.82
C LEU A 11 11.90 29.34 0.13
N GLY A 12 11.44 30.58 0.34
CA GLY A 12 10.26 31.12 -0.33
C GLY A 12 10.41 31.16 -1.86
N ALA A 13 11.58 31.55 -2.36
CA ALA A 13 11.90 31.55 -3.79
C ALA A 13 11.89 30.12 -4.39
N MET A 14 12.28 29.11 -3.61
CA MET A 14 12.14 27.70 -3.97
C MET A 14 10.73 27.13 -3.74
N GLN A 15 9.75 27.97 -3.43
CA GLN A 15 8.37 27.57 -3.11
C GLN A 15 8.25 26.65 -1.90
N VAL A 16 9.20 26.70 -0.97
CA VAL A 16 9.19 25.96 0.29
C VAL A 16 8.58 26.85 1.39
N ALA A 17 7.45 26.41 1.94
CA ALA A 17 6.77 27.11 3.04
C ALA A 17 7.54 27.00 4.36
N SER A 18 7.79 28.14 5.01
CA SER A 18 8.43 28.22 6.33
C SER A 18 7.39 28.60 7.39
N TRP A 19 7.23 27.75 8.41
CA TRP A 19 6.25 27.94 9.50
C TRP A 19 6.95 28.38 10.79
N LEU A 20 6.42 29.41 11.44
CA LEU A 20 6.89 29.91 12.74
C LEU A 20 5.74 29.90 13.76
N PRO A 21 5.92 29.39 14.98
CA PRO A 21 4.87 29.44 16.00
C PRO A 21 4.61 30.90 16.41
N ARG A 22 3.32 31.29 16.39
CA ARG A 22 2.87 32.63 16.83
C ARG A 22 2.64 32.72 18.34
N VAL A 23 2.70 31.59 19.03
CA VAL A 23 2.47 31.46 20.47
C VAL A 23 3.68 30.74 21.07
N ALA A 24 4.11 31.18 22.25
CA ALA A 24 5.16 30.48 23.00
C ALA A 24 4.63 29.11 23.44
N LEU A 25 5.31 28.04 23.02
CA LEU A 25 4.98 26.68 23.43
C LEU A 25 5.56 26.40 24.83
N PRO A 26 4.86 25.61 25.68
CA PRO A 26 5.41 25.18 26.96
C PRO A 26 6.75 24.48 26.77
N PHE A 27 7.73 24.82 27.60
CA PHE A 27 9.10 24.26 27.60
C PHE A 27 9.94 24.55 26.34
N ALA A 28 9.50 25.42 25.43
CA ALA A 28 10.27 25.87 24.27
C ALA A 28 10.76 27.32 24.45
N ALA A 29 11.89 27.64 23.84
CA ALA A 29 12.34 29.03 23.75
C ALA A 29 11.35 29.85 22.90
N PRO A 30 11.06 31.11 23.27
CA PRO A 30 10.16 31.96 22.50
C PRO A 30 10.74 32.24 21.11
N SER A 31 9.86 32.38 20.13
CA SER A 31 10.27 32.83 18.80
C SER A 31 10.82 34.26 18.85
N ARG A 32 11.82 34.53 18.01
CA ARG A 32 12.39 35.87 17.88
C ARG A 32 11.37 36.81 17.24
N PRO A 33 11.14 38.01 17.80
CA PRO A 33 10.09 38.92 17.32
C PRO A 33 10.31 39.37 15.87
N GLU A 34 11.56 39.59 15.47
CA GLU A 34 11.95 39.98 14.10
C GLU A 34 11.53 38.96 13.03
N LEU A 35 11.37 37.68 13.41
CA LEU A 35 10.93 36.64 12.46
C LEU A 35 9.42 36.69 12.20
N LEU A 36 8.66 37.35 13.07
CA LEU A 36 7.22 37.55 12.91
C LEU A 36 6.90 38.73 12.00
N GLU A 37 7.88 39.59 11.72
CA GLU A 37 7.71 40.69 10.78
C GLU A 37 7.52 40.15 9.35
N PRO A 38 6.63 40.76 8.55
CA PRO A 38 6.49 40.43 7.14
C PRO A 38 7.84 40.55 6.44
N LEU A 39 8.22 39.53 5.69
CA LEU A 39 9.44 39.57 4.89
C LEU A 39 9.26 40.69 3.85
N ALA A 40 10.15 41.68 3.86
CA ALA A 40 10.18 42.68 2.81
C ALA A 40 10.30 41.95 1.45
N PRO A 41 9.56 42.39 0.42
CA PRO A 41 9.73 41.85 -0.92
C PRO A 41 11.22 41.88 -1.23
N ALA A 42 11.77 40.74 -1.64
CA ALA A 42 13.14 40.72 -2.13
C ALA A 42 13.17 41.73 -3.29
N GLU A 43 13.91 42.83 -3.14
CA GLU A 43 14.31 43.62 -4.30
C GLU A 43 14.91 42.61 -5.27
N GLU A 44 14.34 42.55 -6.48
CA GLU A 44 14.93 41.81 -7.58
C GLU A 44 16.33 42.38 -7.77
N VAL A 45 17.31 41.72 -7.15
CA VAL A 45 18.71 41.95 -7.47
C VAL A 45 18.80 41.49 -8.91
N ALA A 46 18.80 42.47 -9.82
CA ALA A 46 19.00 42.24 -11.24
C ALA A 46 20.14 41.23 -11.40
N PRO A 47 19.94 40.14 -12.16
CA PRO A 47 20.97 39.12 -12.29
C PRO A 47 22.26 39.79 -12.75
N ALA A 48 23.31 39.63 -11.95
CA ALA A 48 24.64 40.07 -12.31
C ALA A 48 24.95 39.49 -13.70
N ALA A 49 25.29 40.37 -14.64
CA ALA A 49 25.53 40.06 -16.03
C ALA A 49 26.48 38.86 -16.14
N VAL A 50 25.96 37.76 -16.70
CA VAL A 50 26.77 36.67 -17.23
C VAL A 50 27.58 37.26 -18.39
N PRO A 51 28.93 37.13 -18.43
CA PRO A 51 29.70 37.63 -19.55
C PRO A 51 29.33 36.85 -20.82
N GLU A 52 28.96 37.59 -21.86
CA GLU A 52 28.63 37.09 -23.20
C GLU A 52 29.80 36.29 -23.79
N ALA A 53 29.58 35.00 -23.99
CA ALA A 53 30.39 34.19 -24.88
C ALA A 53 29.82 34.32 -26.31
N ARG A 54 30.63 34.96 -27.16
CA ARG A 54 30.48 35.20 -28.60
C ARG A 54 29.54 34.26 -29.37
N THR A 55 28.62 34.88 -30.08
CA THR A 55 27.88 34.34 -31.22
C THR A 55 28.82 34.09 -32.40
N GLU A 56 28.93 32.84 -32.84
CA GLU A 56 29.46 32.49 -34.17
C GLU A 56 28.30 31.92 -35.00
N ALA A 57 28.11 32.49 -36.19
CA ALA A 57 26.98 32.19 -37.07
C ALA A 57 27.12 30.78 -37.72
N PRO A 58 26.00 30.09 -38.01
CA PRO A 58 26.01 28.70 -38.47
C PRO A 58 26.26 28.57 -39.98
N ALA A 59 27.10 27.60 -40.35
CA ALA A 59 27.20 27.04 -41.71
C ALA A 59 26.15 25.92 -41.92
N PRO A 60 25.68 25.67 -43.16
CA PRO A 60 24.50 24.85 -43.40
C PRO A 60 24.79 23.36 -43.24
N ALA A 61 23.99 22.68 -42.40
CA ALA A 61 24.02 21.23 -42.24
C ALA A 61 22.92 20.56 -43.07
N VAL A 62 23.34 19.50 -43.76
CA VAL A 62 22.57 18.64 -44.67
C VAL A 62 21.44 17.92 -43.91
N ALA A 63 20.26 17.87 -44.54
CA ALA A 63 19.05 17.27 -44.00
C ALA A 63 19.19 15.74 -43.76
N PRO A 64 18.78 15.22 -42.58
CA PRO A 64 18.56 13.79 -42.39
C PRO A 64 17.11 13.39 -42.68
N THR A 65 16.96 12.44 -43.61
CA THR A 65 15.72 11.78 -44.02
C THR A 65 15.13 10.92 -42.89
N ARG A 66 13.85 11.12 -42.57
CA ARG A 66 13.07 10.26 -41.66
C ARG A 66 12.57 9.02 -42.42
N PRO A 67 12.80 7.77 -41.94
CA PRO A 67 12.06 6.62 -42.43
C PRO A 67 10.69 6.55 -41.73
N ALA A 68 9.62 6.53 -42.53
CA ALA A 68 8.25 6.30 -42.09
C ALA A 68 8.02 4.79 -41.86
N ILE A 69 7.56 4.43 -40.67
CA ILE A 69 7.15 3.06 -40.33
C ILE A 69 5.67 2.92 -40.71
N PRO A 70 5.30 1.98 -41.59
CA PRO A 70 3.91 1.85 -42.05
C PRO A 70 3.01 1.23 -40.99
N VAL A 71 1.93 1.93 -40.67
CA VAL A 71 0.79 1.44 -39.88
C VAL A 71 0.02 0.43 -40.72
N VAL A 72 0.01 -0.84 -40.29
CA VAL A 72 -0.83 -1.88 -40.89
C VAL A 72 -2.17 -1.93 -40.14
N MET A 73 -3.22 -1.41 -40.78
CA MET A 73 -4.60 -1.64 -40.37
C MET A 73 -5.05 -3.03 -40.89
N PRO A 74 -5.57 -3.94 -40.05
CA PRO A 74 -6.27 -5.11 -40.56
C PRO A 74 -7.71 -4.76 -40.96
N LYS A 75 -7.99 -4.95 -42.25
CA LYS A 75 -9.31 -4.86 -42.88
C LYS A 75 -10.24 -5.98 -42.38
N ARG A 76 -11.49 -5.62 -42.08
CA ARG A 76 -12.64 -6.50 -41.94
C ARG A 76 -13.04 -7.07 -43.30
N ALA A 77 -13.32 -8.37 -43.37
CA ALA A 77 -14.12 -9.00 -44.42
C ALA A 77 -14.93 -10.18 -43.85
N GLU A 78 -16.25 -10.05 -43.90
CA GLU A 78 -17.24 -11.15 -43.91
C GLU A 78 -17.16 -11.83 -45.31
N LYS A 79 -17.60 -13.06 -45.62
CA LYS A 79 -18.61 -13.99 -45.09
C LYS A 79 -18.39 -15.41 -45.69
N ALA A 80 -19.03 -16.41 -45.07
CA ALA A 80 -19.10 -17.86 -45.32
C ALA A 80 -19.60 -18.31 -46.73
N PRO A 81 -19.64 -19.64 -47.05
CA PRO A 81 -20.70 -20.53 -46.54
C PRO A 81 -20.28 -21.98 -46.18
N GLU A 82 -21.26 -22.66 -45.58
CA GLU A 82 -21.32 -23.93 -44.83
C GLU A 82 -21.74 -25.13 -45.70
N ALA A 83 -21.32 -26.36 -45.34
CA ALA A 83 -22.06 -27.61 -45.55
C ALA A 83 -21.38 -28.81 -44.84
N PRO A 84 -22.10 -29.89 -44.49
CA PRO A 84 -22.08 -30.48 -43.14
C PRO A 84 -21.59 -31.94 -43.08
N SER A 85 -21.13 -32.41 -41.91
CA SER A 85 -21.33 -33.80 -41.46
C SER A 85 -21.17 -33.95 -39.95
N GLN A 86 -21.93 -34.90 -39.42
CA GLN A 86 -22.43 -35.06 -38.06
C GLN A 86 -21.50 -35.90 -37.15
N ALA A 87 -21.78 -35.76 -35.85
CA ALA A 87 -21.58 -36.71 -34.74
C ALA A 87 -20.15 -36.94 -34.22
N GLU A 88 -19.86 -36.43 -33.01
CA GLU A 88 -20.09 -37.20 -31.79
C GLU A 88 -20.22 -36.26 -30.59
N ALA A 89 -21.27 -36.49 -29.82
CA ALA A 89 -21.57 -35.79 -28.59
C ALA A 89 -20.68 -36.35 -27.48
N GLU A 90 -19.57 -35.68 -27.19
CA GLU A 90 -18.95 -35.77 -25.89
C GLU A 90 -19.48 -34.61 -25.05
N ALA A 91 -20.27 -34.96 -24.04
CA ALA A 91 -20.88 -34.01 -23.10
C ALA A 91 -19.79 -33.13 -22.49
N ALA A 92 -19.63 -31.93 -23.04
CA ALA A 92 -18.82 -30.89 -22.45
C ALA A 92 -19.43 -30.57 -21.09
N ALA A 93 -18.81 -31.10 -20.03
CA ALA A 93 -19.03 -30.66 -18.67
C ALA A 93 -19.04 -29.12 -18.67
N PRO A 94 -20.01 -28.47 -18.00
CA PRO A 94 -20.12 -27.03 -18.02
C PRO A 94 -18.79 -26.45 -17.54
N ARG A 95 -18.10 -25.72 -18.43
CA ARG A 95 -16.92 -24.94 -18.06
C ARG A 95 -17.38 -23.95 -17.01
N VAL A 96 -17.11 -24.28 -15.75
CA VAL A 96 -17.23 -23.35 -14.64
C VAL A 96 -16.51 -22.08 -15.06
N PRO A 97 -17.15 -20.90 -15.04
CA PRO A 97 -16.50 -19.67 -15.42
C PRO A 97 -15.28 -19.50 -14.51
N VAL A 98 -14.09 -19.62 -15.09
CA VAL A 98 -12.83 -19.42 -14.38
C VAL A 98 -12.79 -17.94 -14.04
N GLU A 99 -13.06 -17.62 -12.78
CA GLU A 99 -12.90 -16.25 -12.29
C GLU A 99 -11.46 -15.79 -12.56
N PRO A 100 -11.26 -14.54 -13.00
CA PRO A 100 -9.91 -14.04 -13.27
C PRO A 100 -9.06 -14.15 -12.00
N PRO A 101 -7.76 -14.50 -12.14
CA PRO A 101 -6.89 -14.69 -10.99
C PRO A 101 -6.84 -13.40 -10.16
N PRO A 102 -7.10 -13.46 -8.85
CA PRO A 102 -7.07 -12.28 -8.01
C PRO A 102 -5.67 -11.65 -8.02
N ARG A 103 -5.58 -10.36 -7.71
CA ARG A 103 -4.29 -9.66 -7.62
C ARG A 103 -4.20 -8.98 -6.29
N PHE A 104 -3.22 -9.36 -5.49
CA PHE A 104 -3.00 -8.77 -4.18
C PHE A 104 -1.57 -9.03 -3.70
N ALA A 105 -1.18 -8.27 -2.69
CA ALA A 105 0.04 -8.54 -1.94
C ALA A 105 -0.25 -8.49 -0.44
N LEU A 106 0.33 -9.43 0.31
CA LEU A 106 0.16 -9.56 1.75
C LEU A 106 1.51 -9.68 2.44
N GLN A 107 1.69 -8.99 3.56
CA GLN A 107 2.86 -9.12 4.43
C GLN A 107 2.45 -9.72 5.76
N LEU A 108 3.15 -10.78 6.19
CA LEU A 108 3.01 -11.32 7.53
C LEU A 108 3.97 -10.61 8.50
N LEU A 109 3.45 -10.22 9.65
CA LEU A 109 4.15 -9.51 10.71
C LEU A 109 3.89 -10.18 12.06
N ARG A 110 4.84 -10.07 12.99
CA ARG A 110 4.72 -10.52 14.38
C ARG A 110 4.70 -9.34 15.35
N ALA A 111 3.73 -9.29 16.25
CA ALA A 111 3.69 -8.33 17.35
C ALA A 111 3.34 -9.06 18.67
N GLY A 112 4.36 -9.37 19.47
CA GLY A 112 4.20 -10.10 20.72
C GLY A 112 3.54 -11.47 20.51
N SER A 113 2.41 -11.72 21.15
CA SER A 113 1.65 -12.97 21.02
C SER A 113 0.71 -13.02 19.81
N CYS A 114 0.63 -11.96 19.02
CA CYS A 114 -0.24 -11.85 17.86
C CYS A 114 0.58 -11.81 16.57
N ALA A 115 -0.03 -12.30 15.48
CA ALA A 115 0.49 -12.13 14.13
C ALA A 115 -0.48 -11.26 13.33
N LEU A 116 0.00 -10.58 12.30
CA LEU A 116 -0.80 -9.71 11.45
C LEU A 116 -0.50 -10.02 9.99
N LEU A 117 -1.54 -10.35 9.22
CA LEU A 117 -1.47 -10.47 7.78
C LEU A 117 -2.03 -9.19 7.17
N VAL A 118 -1.16 -8.37 6.61
CA VAL A 118 -1.47 -7.00 6.20
C VAL A 118 -1.47 -6.86 4.68
N GLU A 119 -2.56 -6.31 4.15
CA GLU A 119 -2.69 -5.91 2.75
C GLU A 119 -1.69 -4.81 2.38
N LEU A 120 -1.00 -5.02 1.25
CA LEU A 120 -0.09 -4.06 0.62
C LEU A 120 -0.70 -3.61 -0.73
N PRO A 121 -1.43 -2.50 -0.79
CA PRO A 121 -2.11 -2.06 -2.02
C PRO A 121 -1.17 -1.80 -3.20
N THR A 122 0.05 -1.34 -2.92
CA THR A 122 1.10 -1.09 -3.93
C THR A 122 1.98 -2.31 -4.19
N GLY A 123 1.87 -3.36 -3.37
CA GLY A 123 2.77 -4.51 -3.38
C GLY A 123 4.17 -4.25 -2.84
N GLU A 124 4.43 -3.04 -2.32
CA GLU A 124 5.69 -2.67 -1.67
C GLU A 124 5.59 -2.86 -0.15
N PRO A 125 6.69 -3.27 0.52
CA PRO A 125 6.70 -3.35 1.99
C PRO A 125 6.44 -1.99 2.65
N LEU A 126 5.74 -2.00 3.77
CA LEU A 126 5.44 -0.79 4.54
C LEU A 126 6.72 -0.10 5.02
N ALA A 127 6.96 1.12 4.52
CA ALA A 127 8.10 1.93 4.93
C ALA A 127 7.84 2.58 6.31
N SER A 128 8.90 2.85 7.08
CA SER A 128 8.73 3.37 8.46
C SER A 128 8.05 4.74 8.56
N ARG A 129 8.05 5.53 7.47
CA ARG A 129 7.41 6.85 7.37
C ARG A 129 6.04 6.81 6.68
N ASP A 130 5.62 5.64 6.22
CA ASP A 130 4.34 5.44 5.56
C ASP A 130 3.19 5.70 6.54
N PRO A 131 2.18 6.54 6.20
CA PRO A 131 0.98 6.73 7.00
C PRO A 131 0.30 5.42 7.43
N ALA A 132 0.26 4.40 6.57
CA ALA A 132 -0.31 3.09 6.91
C ALA A 132 0.50 2.39 8.00
N TYR A 133 1.83 2.43 7.91
CA TYR A 133 2.70 1.88 8.94
C TYR A 133 2.56 2.62 10.26
N LEU A 134 2.48 3.95 10.25
CA LEU A 134 2.26 4.74 11.47
C LEU A 134 0.91 4.41 12.12
N LEU A 135 -0.16 4.30 11.33
CA LEU A 135 -1.46 3.86 11.82
C LEU A 135 -1.39 2.45 12.41
N LEU A 136 -0.70 1.50 11.76
CA LEU A 136 -0.51 0.15 12.28
C LEU A 136 0.16 0.18 13.65
N LYS A 137 1.21 0.99 13.84
CA LYS A 137 1.87 1.15 15.14
C LYS A 137 0.93 1.70 16.21
N ASP A 138 0.13 2.70 15.86
CA ASP A 138 -0.86 3.26 16.78
C ASP A 138 -1.94 2.23 17.16
N LEU A 139 -2.38 1.39 16.22
CA LEU A 139 -3.32 0.30 16.48
C LEU A 139 -2.71 -0.77 17.40
N LEU A 140 -1.45 -1.16 17.18
CA LEU A 140 -0.73 -2.09 18.05
C LEU A 140 -0.60 -1.55 19.48
N ARG A 141 -0.21 -0.28 19.61
CA ARG A 141 -0.15 0.41 20.90
C ARG A 141 -1.51 0.45 21.59
N ALA A 142 -2.58 0.77 20.85
CA ALA A 142 -3.94 0.80 21.39
C ALA A 142 -4.45 -0.58 21.83
N ALA A 143 -3.98 -1.64 21.18
CA ALA A 143 -4.25 -3.03 21.53
C ALA A 143 -3.39 -3.58 22.67
N GLY A 144 -2.40 -2.82 23.16
CA GLY A 144 -1.46 -3.27 24.19
C GLY A 144 -0.41 -4.26 23.68
N LEU A 145 -0.14 -4.26 22.37
CA LEU A 145 0.90 -5.06 21.72
C LEU A 145 2.17 -4.21 21.50
N PRO A 146 3.35 -4.84 21.31
CA PRO A 146 4.56 -4.11 20.91
C PRO A 146 4.33 -3.31 19.62
N ASP A 147 4.71 -2.03 19.62
CA ASP A 147 4.52 -1.12 18.48
C ASP A 147 5.64 -1.21 17.43
N SER A 148 6.54 -2.20 17.57
CA SER A 148 7.58 -2.56 16.61
C SER A 148 7.32 -3.97 16.04
N PRO A 149 6.38 -4.12 15.10
CA PRO A 149 6.10 -5.42 14.49
C PRO A 149 7.30 -5.91 13.68
N GLN A 150 7.64 -7.19 13.83
CA GLN A 150 8.73 -7.85 13.11
C GLN A 150 8.21 -8.45 11.81
N ILE A 151 8.94 -8.26 10.72
CA ILE A 151 8.58 -8.82 9.41
C ILE A 151 8.90 -10.32 9.40
N ILE A 152 7.91 -11.14 9.00
CA ILE A 152 8.09 -12.59 8.86
C ILE A 152 8.11 -12.95 7.37
N GLY A 153 9.27 -13.39 6.88
CA GLY A 153 9.46 -13.82 5.50
C GLY A 153 9.22 -12.72 4.47
N GLU A 154 9.15 -13.14 3.21
CA GLU A 154 8.88 -12.23 2.09
C GLU A 154 7.37 -11.94 1.94
N PRO A 155 7.00 -10.77 1.40
CA PRO A 155 5.62 -10.48 1.07
C PRO A 155 5.08 -11.46 0.02
N VAL A 156 3.91 -12.04 0.30
CA VAL A 156 3.17 -12.87 -0.64
C VAL A 156 2.64 -11.96 -1.75
N ARG A 157 2.90 -12.31 -3.01
CA ARG A 157 2.35 -11.62 -4.19
C ARG A 157 1.59 -12.62 -5.03
N TRP A 158 0.32 -12.35 -5.26
CA TRP A 158 -0.54 -13.17 -6.09
C TRP A 158 -1.02 -12.37 -7.31
N PRO A 159 -1.05 -12.94 -8.52
CA PRO A 159 -0.60 -14.29 -8.91
C PRO A 159 0.91 -14.49 -8.75
N LEU A 160 1.33 -15.72 -8.46
CA LEU A 160 2.74 -16.11 -8.34
C LEU A 160 3.48 -16.02 -9.68
N LEU A 161 2.77 -16.36 -10.77
CA LEU A 161 3.31 -16.39 -12.12
C LEU A 161 2.46 -15.53 -13.05
N SER A 162 3.12 -14.61 -13.77
CA SER A 162 2.46 -13.81 -14.81
C SER A 162 2.08 -14.62 -16.05
N ARG A 163 2.70 -15.79 -16.26
CA ARG A 163 2.46 -16.70 -17.38
C ARG A 163 2.62 -18.14 -16.90
N GLY A 164 1.73 -19.02 -17.32
CA GLY A 164 1.78 -20.44 -17.00
C GLY A 164 0.41 -21.09 -17.13
N ASN A 165 0.38 -22.42 -17.09
CA ASN A 165 -0.85 -23.22 -17.06
C ASN A 165 -1.23 -23.63 -15.63
N LEU A 166 -0.62 -23.01 -14.61
CA LEU A 166 -0.94 -23.25 -13.21
C LEU A 166 -2.26 -22.56 -12.87
N ASP A 167 -3.16 -23.28 -12.18
CA ASP A 167 -4.37 -22.67 -11.65
C ASP A 167 -4.00 -21.64 -10.58
N GLN A 168 -4.34 -20.39 -10.85
CA GLN A 168 -4.13 -19.26 -9.94
C GLN A 168 -5.45 -18.58 -9.60
N GLY A 169 -6.55 -19.33 -9.66
CA GLY A 169 -7.88 -18.88 -9.27
C GLY A 169 -8.01 -18.60 -7.76
N PRO A 170 -9.19 -18.12 -7.32
CA PRO A 170 -9.43 -17.74 -5.93
C PRO A 170 -9.19 -18.86 -4.91
N GLN A 171 -9.53 -20.11 -5.26
CA GLN A 171 -9.34 -21.26 -4.38
C GLN A 171 -7.86 -21.58 -4.18
N ALA A 172 -7.08 -21.63 -5.27
CA ALA A 172 -5.63 -21.83 -5.20
C ALA A 172 -4.93 -20.71 -4.40
N ALA A 173 -5.42 -19.47 -4.52
CA ALA A 173 -4.91 -18.34 -3.74
C ALA A 173 -5.15 -18.52 -2.23
N ARG A 174 -6.34 -19.01 -1.86
CA ARG A 174 -6.70 -19.31 -0.46
C ARG A 174 -5.81 -20.39 0.12
N GLU A 175 -5.73 -21.54 -0.54
CA GLU A 175 -4.91 -22.68 -0.11
C GLU A 175 -3.44 -22.27 0.07
N PHE A 176 -2.91 -21.48 -0.89
CA PHE A 176 -1.55 -20.96 -0.79
C PHE A 176 -1.37 -20.03 0.42
N VAL A 177 -2.27 -19.05 0.61
CA VAL A 177 -2.16 -18.08 1.71
C VAL A 177 -2.31 -18.76 3.07
N GLN A 178 -3.28 -19.66 3.23
CA GLN A 178 -3.47 -20.41 4.47
C GLN A 178 -2.26 -21.28 4.79
N GLY A 179 -1.77 -22.07 3.82
CA GLY A 179 -0.57 -22.89 4.00
C GLY A 179 0.67 -22.07 4.33
N PHE A 180 0.86 -20.92 3.66
CA PHE A 180 1.95 -19.99 3.97
C PHE A 180 1.86 -19.45 5.40
N VAL A 181 0.68 -18.97 5.83
CA VAL A 181 0.52 -18.41 7.17
C VAL A 181 0.66 -19.50 8.24
N ALA A 182 0.06 -20.68 8.05
CA ALA A 182 0.15 -21.81 8.97
C ALA A 182 1.61 -22.20 9.22
N ALA A 183 2.38 -22.44 8.16
CA ALA A 183 3.80 -22.78 8.26
C ALA A 183 4.61 -21.71 9.03
N ARG A 184 4.34 -20.43 8.78
CA ARG A 184 5.04 -19.33 9.48
C ARG A 184 4.64 -19.18 10.93
N LEU A 185 3.39 -19.45 11.28
CA LEU A 185 2.92 -19.44 12.66
C LEU A 185 3.51 -20.60 13.47
N GLU A 186 3.66 -21.77 12.86
CA GLU A 186 4.34 -22.92 13.47
C GLU A 186 5.82 -22.61 13.77
N GLU A 187 6.54 -21.99 12.81
CA GLU A 187 7.94 -21.57 12.98
C GLU A 187 8.12 -20.48 14.06
N SER A 188 7.18 -19.54 14.15
CA SER A 188 7.30 -18.34 14.98
C SER A 188 6.79 -18.53 16.43
N GLY A 189 6.25 -19.70 16.74
CA GLY A 189 5.72 -20.07 18.06
C GLY A 189 4.26 -19.65 18.30
N ALA A 190 3.79 -19.87 19.52
CA ALA A 190 2.37 -19.76 19.86
C ALA A 190 1.75 -18.40 19.48
N CYS A 191 0.69 -18.42 18.67
CA CYS A 191 -0.08 -17.26 18.26
C CYS A 191 -1.47 -17.28 18.91
N LYS A 192 -1.83 -16.23 19.66
CA LYS A 192 -3.13 -16.13 20.35
C LYS A 192 -4.25 -15.64 19.44
N CYS A 193 -3.89 -14.81 18.47
CA CYS A 193 -4.81 -14.22 17.51
C CYS A 193 -4.03 -13.72 16.28
N LEU A 194 -4.54 -14.06 15.09
CA LEU A 194 -4.09 -13.55 13.80
C LEU A 194 -4.97 -12.35 13.39
N TRP A 195 -4.39 -11.19 13.10
CA TRP A 195 -5.15 -10.07 12.55
C TRP A 195 -5.15 -10.16 11.02
N LEU A 196 -6.33 -10.17 10.42
CA LEU A 196 -6.52 -10.12 8.98
C LEU A 196 -6.84 -8.68 8.59
N VAL A 197 -5.84 -7.98 8.06
CA VAL A 197 -5.91 -6.54 7.78
C VAL A 197 -6.06 -6.34 6.29
N GLY A 198 -7.25 -5.93 5.87
CA GLY A 198 -7.56 -5.73 4.46
C GLY A 198 -8.34 -6.88 3.83
N ARG A 199 -8.98 -6.58 2.70
CA ARG A 199 -9.95 -7.48 2.06
C ARG A 199 -9.31 -8.79 1.59
N PRO A 200 -8.12 -8.78 0.95
CA PRO A 200 -7.47 -10.00 0.53
C PRO A 200 -7.07 -10.89 1.72
N ALA A 201 -6.67 -10.31 2.85
CA ALA A 201 -6.35 -11.09 4.05
C ALA A 201 -7.60 -11.78 4.60
N VAL A 202 -8.73 -11.08 4.68
CA VAL A 202 -10.00 -11.63 5.17
C VAL A 202 -10.53 -12.72 4.22
N ARG A 203 -10.45 -12.49 2.91
CA ARG A 203 -10.98 -13.42 1.88
C ARG A 203 -10.15 -14.69 1.69
N PHE A 204 -8.83 -14.55 1.66
CA PHE A 204 -7.93 -15.65 1.32
C PHE A 204 -7.32 -16.37 2.53
N ALA A 205 -7.19 -15.72 3.69
CA ALA A 205 -6.80 -16.41 4.92
C ALA A 205 -8.00 -16.74 5.81
N GLY A 206 -8.98 -15.84 5.89
CA GLY A 206 -10.13 -15.96 6.81
C GLY A 206 -11.38 -16.61 6.24
N GLU A 207 -11.38 -16.94 4.94
CA GLU A 207 -12.54 -17.52 4.21
C GLU A 207 -13.83 -16.70 4.33
N ALA A 208 -13.72 -15.40 4.54
CA ALA A 208 -14.84 -14.51 4.79
C ALA A 208 -14.82 -13.30 3.85
N GLU A 209 -15.92 -12.56 3.80
CA GLU A 209 -16.04 -11.35 2.99
C GLU A 209 -16.18 -10.12 3.91
N ASP A 210 -16.55 -8.97 3.33
CA ASP A 210 -16.60 -7.68 4.05
C ASP A 210 -17.62 -7.67 5.22
N ASP A 211 -18.59 -8.59 5.26
CA ASP A 211 -19.59 -8.72 6.32
C ASP A 211 -19.01 -9.26 7.64
N ALA A 212 -17.85 -9.93 7.57
CA ALA A 212 -17.11 -10.43 8.71
C ALA A 212 -16.21 -9.38 9.39
N LEU A 213 -16.07 -8.19 8.81
CA LEU A 213 -15.24 -7.14 9.39
C LEU A 213 -15.65 -6.84 10.84
N TYR A 214 -14.65 -6.59 11.68
CA TYR A 214 -14.75 -6.34 13.12
C TYR A 214 -15.19 -7.54 13.97
N ARG A 215 -15.22 -8.75 13.41
CA ARG A 215 -15.56 -10.01 14.12
C ARG A 215 -14.36 -10.94 14.22
N GLU A 216 -14.40 -11.82 15.21
CA GLU A 216 -13.49 -12.96 15.30
C GLU A 216 -13.99 -14.09 14.36
N LEU A 217 -13.05 -14.71 13.67
CA LEU A 217 -13.24 -15.85 12.79
C LEU A 217 -12.47 -17.04 13.37
N GLN A 218 -13.05 -18.23 13.24
CA GLN A 218 -12.35 -19.49 13.54
C GLN A 218 -11.95 -20.10 12.20
N VAL A 219 -10.65 -20.15 11.93
CA VAL A 219 -10.08 -20.77 10.74
C VAL A 219 -9.38 -22.04 11.17
N GLU A 220 -9.71 -23.17 10.55
CA GLU A 220 -9.29 -24.49 11.03
C GLU A 220 -7.76 -24.62 11.16
N GLU A 221 -7.01 -24.15 10.17
CA GLU A 221 -5.54 -24.24 10.14
C GLU A 221 -4.82 -23.06 10.83
N LEU A 222 -5.47 -21.91 10.95
CA LEU A 222 -4.85 -20.67 11.46
C LEU A 222 -5.27 -20.31 12.89
N GLY A 223 -6.27 -21.02 13.43
CA GLY A 223 -6.90 -20.73 14.71
C GLY A 223 -7.77 -19.47 14.68
N VAL A 224 -7.64 -18.63 15.70
CA VAL A 224 -8.50 -17.45 15.85
C VAL A 224 -7.95 -16.28 15.06
N ALA A 225 -8.74 -15.81 14.10
CA ALA A 225 -8.46 -14.64 13.31
C ALA A 225 -9.39 -13.47 13.68
N TRP A 226 -8.92 -12.23 13.58
CA TRP A 226 -9.72 -11.03 13.76
C TRP A 226 -9.69 -10.20 12.47
N ALA A 227 -10.85 -10.05 11.84
CA ALA A 227 -10.98 -9.36 10.56
C ALA A 227 -11.11 -7.85 10.76
N ILE A 228 -10.27 -7.06 10.09
CA ILE A 228 -10.33 -5.60 10.13
C ILE A 228 -10.15 -5.00 8.72
N PRO A 229 -10.65 -3.78 8.48
CA PRO A 229 -10.46 -3.11 7.20
C PRO A 229 -8.98 -2.85 6.90
N GLY A 230 -8.66 -2.65 5.62
CA GLY A 230 -7.32 -2.28 5.19
C GLY A 230 -6.86 -0.94 5.78
N LEU A 231 -5.56 -0.78 5.96
CA LEU A 231 -4.99 0.40 6.59
C LEU A 231 -5.30 1.69 5.81
N GLU A 232 -5.16 1.66 4.48
CA GLU A 232 -5.53 2.80 3.61
C GLU A 232 -6.99 3.20 3.79
N ARG A 233 -7.91 2.22 3.79
CA ARG A 233 -9.34 2.49 3.99
C ARG A 233 -9.62 3.13 5.36
N LEU A 234 -8.92 2.70 6.40
CA LEU A 234 -9.03 3.34 7.72
C LEU A 234 -8.48 4.77 7.74
N ILE A 235 -7.51 5.10 6.88
CA ILE A 235 -6.98 6.46 6.73
C ILE A 235 -7.99 7.33 5.97
N GLU A 236 -8.51 6.83 4.84
CA GLU A 236 -9.46 7.53 3.98
C GLU A 236 -10.82 7.75 4.64
N GLU A 237 -11.29 6.79 5.45
CA GLU A 237 -12.57 6.84 6.15
C GLU A 237 -12.38 6.86 7.69
N PRO A 238 -12.03 8.02 8.29
CA PRO A 238 -11.83 8.15 9.74
C PRO A 238 -12.97 7.62 10.64
N PRO A 239 -14.27 7.70 10.26
CA PRO A 239 -15.36 7.15 11.07
C PRO A 239 -15.21 5.65 11.38
N LEU A 240 -14.59 4.87 10.49
CA LEU A 240 -14.37 3.43 10.67
C LEU A 240 -13.49 3.11 11.89
N LYS A 241 -12.61 4.05 12.30
CA LYS A 241 -11.75 3.88 13.47
C LYS A 241 -12.56 3.75 14.77
N ALA A 242 -13.73 4.39 14.86
CA ALA A 242 -14.59 4.28 16.03
C ALA A 242 -15.19 2.87 16.18
N GLU A 243 -15.60 2.26 15.07
CA GLU A 243 -16.09 0.88 15.05
C GLU A 243 -14.97 -0.12 15.35
N LEU A 244 -13.82 0.07 14.70
CA LEU A 244 -12.61 -0.70 14.95
C LEU A 244 -12.23 -0.66 16.44
N TRP A 245 -12.25 0.51 17.06
CA TRP A 245 -11.92 0.65 18.48
C TRP A 245 -12.90 -0.09 19.39
N ARG A 246 -14.20 0.00 19.13
CA ARG A 246 -15.22 -0.76 19.88
C ARG A 246 -15.00 -2.27 19.74
N ALA A 247 -14.67 -2.73 18.53
CA ALA A 247 -14.37 -4.13 18.28
C ALA A 247 -13.09 -4.57 18.99
N MET A 248 -12.01 -3.80 18.85
CA MET A 248 -10.71 -4.03 19.48
C MET A 248 -10.82 -4.19 21.00
N ARG A 249 -11.61 -3.35 21.66
CA ARG A 249 -11.82 -3.43 23.12
C ARG A 249 -12.41 -4.76 23.58
N ARG A 250 -13.21 -5.43 22.74
CA ARG A 250 -13.79 -6.75 23.05
C ARG A 250 -12.76 -7.86 22.89
N VAL A 251 -12.04 -7.84 21.76
CA VAL A 251 -11.09 -8.91 21.40
C VAL A 251 -9.76 -8.82 22.16
N ARG A 252 -9.35 -7.61 22.57
CA ARG A 252 -8.01 -7.40 23.17
C ARG A 252 -7.74 -8.24 24.41
N GLN A 253 -8.79 -8.53 25.19
CA GLN A 253 -8.67 -9.34 26.40
C GLN A 253 -8.01 -10.69 26.13
N ARG A 254 -8.18 -11.25 24.93
CA ARG A 254 -7.61 -12.53 24.53
C ARG A 254 -6.08 -12.57 24.59
N TRP A 255 -5.42 -11.52 24.13
CA TRP A 255 -3.95 -11.44 24.14
C TRP A 255 -3.38 -10.70 25.33
N THR A 256 -4.16 -9.82 25.98
CA THR A 256 -3.71 -9.10 27.17
C THR A 256 -3.72 -9.96 28.44
N SER A 257 -4.68 -10.89 28.61
CA SER A 257 -4.93 -11.62 29.88
C SER A 257 -3.81 -12.54 30.40
N GLN A 258 -2.64 -12.61 29.75
CA GLN A 258 -1.48 -13.30 30.31
C GLN A 258 -0.16 -12.54 30.10
N ASN A 259 -0.20 -11.27 29.69
CA ASN A 259 1.03 -10.47 29.67
C ASN A 259 1.44 -10.00 31.09
N GLU A 260 0.67 -10.40 32.11
CA GLU A 260 0.88 -10.13 33.55
C GLU A 260 1.40 -11.36 34.33
N ALA A 261 1.87 -12.42 33.64
CA ALA A 261 2.46 -13.60 34.28
C ALA A 261 3.99 -13.65 34.10
#